data_AF-A0AAD3CXZ4-F1
#
_entry.id   AF-A0AAD3CXZ4-F1
#
_cell.length_a   1.000
_cell.length_b   1.000
_cell.length_c   1.000
_cell.angle_alpha   90.00
_cell.angle_beta   90.00
_cell.angle_gamma   90.00
#
_symmetry.space_group_name_H-M   'P 1'
#
loop_
_entity.id
_entity.type
_entity.pdbx_description
1 polymer ?
#
loop_
_entity_poly.entity_id
_entity_poly.type
_entity_poly.pdbx_seq_one_letter_code
_entity_poly.pdbx_strand_id
1 'polypeptide(L)'
;MSTDVRWSECSNNNWRKNTRGSSDRNNENEPSVITKEESYLDRYRTFIRKNRFFMKLIEDGLCRMVIYTPSRFVQHDEDDALHGSKKKVLPETLYACIHVWSLFNEIVYHGFGDGNGFTVGGILENCSNEDEQNRYKSMVGLRFILSMMECIEPSLEVSAYYRTVSPPSRSSFQQTSTQMKSHQRHMNALSVSAKVEKIKFVCRMGLLGLHYLKRRKRMQDLDESARILEVGSTGILEEGGILVPDECITKTKEENDRIKKLLYVGKRTGRKMRAPLQRKHQQSPTYQLISNISTLNSSKMRFLLLTMGEILHIYRPYYYVSSSLQIEGDYKENSKQKMLKLWLRSLCIDILSHQCTKISKTMLVGHDIVDVSSHSTKNELYHRKMKLVLYLLRAPCWNIATQPVAEKVAIVGNYIPIIGKPLAQYLMDVLNYWRQWHFMLESK
;
A
#
# COMPACT_ATOMS: atom_id res chain seq x y z
N MET A 1 34.50 6.59 6.52
CA MET A 1 33.14 6.69 5.96
C MET A 1 33.25 6.69 4.45
N SER A 2 33.14 5.51 3.85
CA SER A 2 33.03 5.33 2.41
C SER A 2 32.31 4.00 2.20
N THR A 3 31.18 4.05 1.51
CA THR A 3 30.53 2.86 0.95
C THR A 3 30.16 3.21 -0.47
N ASP A 4 31.17 3.15 -1.34
CA ASP A 4 30.99 3.01 -2.77
C ASP A 4 30.21 1.71 -3.03
N VAL A 5 28.92 1.85 -3.34
CA VAL A 5 28.12 0.76 -3.91
C VAL A 5 28.43 0.74 -5.40
N ARG A 6 29.46 -0.02 -5.76
CA ARG A 6 29.77 -0.35 -7.15
C ARG A 6 28.70 -1.32 -7.65
N TRP A 7 27.85 -0.86 -8.55
CA TRP A 7 26.96 -1.72 -9.32
C TRP A 7 27.83 -2.60 -10.22
N SER A 8 27.97 -3.88 -9.86
CA SER A 8 28.53 -4.88 -10.76
C SER A 8 27.48 -5.20 -11.81
N GLU A 9 27.73 -4.79 -13.05
CA GLU A 9 27.03 -5.33 -14.21
C GLU A 9 27.25 -6.86 -14.22
N CYS A 10 26.17 -7.62 -14.06
CA CYS A 10 26.17 -9.04 -14.36
C CYS A 10 26.38 -9.17 -15.88
N SER A 11 27.64 -9.26 -16.30
CA SER A 11 27.96 -9.67 -17.65
C SER A 11 27.44 -11.10 -17.84
N ASN A 12 26.61 -11.26 -18.87
CA ASN A 12 26.12 -12.53 -19.36
C ASN A 12 27.32 -13.35 -19.85
N ASN A 13 28.01 -14.03 -18.93
CA ASN A 13 29.08 -14.97 -19.28
C ASN A 13 28.42 -16.27 -19.74
N ASN A 14 28.03 -16.27 -21.02
CA ASN A 14 27.81 -17.49 -21.77
C ASN A 14 29.08 -18.33 -21.71
N TRP A 15 28.98 -19.47 -21.03
CA TRP A 15 29.99 -20.49 -20.99
C TRP A 15 30.26 -21.00 -22.41
N ARG A 16 31.35 -20.51 -23.00
CA ARG A 16 32.07 -21.15 -24.11
C ARG A 16 32.44 -22.57 -23.68
N LYS A 17 31.62 -23.55 -24.07
CA LYS A 17 32.11 -24.92 -24.22
C LYS A 17 32.95 -24.98 -25.49
N ASN A 18 34.26 -24.98 -25.30
CA ASN A 18 35.23 -25.37 -26.32
C ASN A 18 34.99 -26.84 -26.68
N THR A 19 34.30 -27.11 -27.79
CA THR A 19 34.44 -28.37 -28.53
C THR A 19 35.41 -28.14 -29.68
N ARG A 20 36.63 -28.64 -29.50
CA ARG A 20 37.62 -28.80 -30.56
C ARG A 20 37.21 -29.96 -31.48
N GLY A 21 37.16 -29.68 -32.78
CA GLY A 21 37.55 -30.62 -33.83
C GLY A 21 36.48 -31.57 -34.34
N SER A 22 35.88 -31.25 -35.47
CA SER A 22 36.17 -32.01 -36.70
C SER A 22 35.80 -31.17 -37.90
N SER A 23 36.76 -31.10 -38.83
CA SER A 23 36.71 -30.37 -40.07
C SER A 23 35.88 -31.16 -41.07
N ASP A 24 34.70 -30.67 -41.40
CA ASP A 24 34.07 -30.96 -42.70
C ASP A 24 33.55 -29.66 -43.30
N ARG A 25 34.26 -29.24 -44.34
CA ARG A 25 33.82 -28.23 -45.31
C ARG A 25 32.58 -28.78 -46.01
N ASN A 26 31.47 -28.04 -46.01
CA ASN A 26 30.68 -27.76 -47.22
C ASN A 26 29.46 -26.87 -46.90
N ASN A 27 29.26 -25.89 -47.79
CA ASN A 27 28.11 -25.01 -47.98
C ASN A 27 27.90 -23.87 -46.97
N GLU A 28 28.62 -22.79 -47.24
CA GLU A 28 28.27 -21.41 -46.87
C GLU A 28 26.95 -21.01 -47.53
N ASN A 29 25.83 -21.24 -46.83
CA ASN A 29 24.66 -20.38 -46.96
C ASN A 29 24.74 -19.38 -45.81
N GLU A 30 25.21 -18.16 -46.07
CA GLU A 30 25.12 -17.05 -45.12
C GLU A 30 23.67 -16.94 -44.64
N PRO A 31 23.37 -17.18 -43.35
CA PRO A 31 22.04 -16.92 -42.84
C PRO A 31 21.85 -15.41 -42.95
N SER A 32 20.92 -15.00 -43.82
CA SER A 32 20.51 -13.62 -43.94
C SER A 32 20.23 -13.09 -42.54
N VAL A 33 21.06 -12.13 -42.11
CA VAL A 33 20.91 -11.44 -40.84
C VAL A 33 19.61 -10.65 -40.95
N ILE A 34 18.50 -11.30 -40.61
CA ILE A 34 17.23 -10.64 -40.39
C ILE A 34 17.47 -9.76 -39.18
N THR A 35 17.85 -8.51 -39.43
CA THR A 35 17.76 -7.42 -38.47
C THR A 35 16.30 -7.33 -38.08
N LYS A 36 15.92 -8.04 -37.01
CA LYS A 36 14.62 -7.85 -36.37
C LYS A 36 14.52 -6.37 -36.07
N GLU A 37 13.60 -5.68 -36.75
CA GLU A 37 13.27 -4.30 -36.43
C GLU A 37 12.96 -4.24 -34.93
N GLU A 38 13.81 -3.52 -34.19
CA GLU A 38 13.56 -3.28 -32.78
C GLU A 38 12.20 -2.60 -32.65
N SER A 39 11.29 -3.22 -31.89
CA SER A 39 9.98 -2.69 -31.62
C SER A 39 10.10 -1.28 -31.03
N TYR A 40 9.25 -0.35 -31.46
CA TYR A 40 9.16 1.01 -30.89
C TYR A 40 9.07 1.00 -29.35
N LEU A 41 8.42 -0.03 -28.78
CA LEU A 41 8.34 -0.21 -27.34
C LEU A 41 9.70 -0.47 -26.70
N ASP A 42 10.59 -1.22 -27.34
CA ASP A 42 11.92 -1.51 -26.81
C ASP A 42 12.84 -0.28 -26.89
N ARG A 43 12.67 0.54 -27.94
CA ARG A 43 13.31 1.86 -28.01
C ARG A 43 12.84 2.78 -26.90
N TYR A 44 11.54 2.84 -26.65
CA TYR A 44 10.98 3.67 -25.57
C TYR A 44 11.38 3.14 -24.18
N ARG A 45 11.40 1.82 -23.96
CA ARG A 45 11.95 1.20 -22.73
C ARG A 45 13.40 1.60 -22.50
N THR A 46 14.22 1.50 -23.53
CA THR A 46 15.64 1.88 -23.47
C THR A 46 15.79 3.37 -23.15
N PHE A 47 14.94 4.21 -23.74
CA PHE A 47 14.88 5.64 -23.42
C PHE A 47 14.53 5.89 -21.94
N ILE A 48 13.49 5.27 -21.39
CA ILE A 48 13.14 5.45 -19.97
C ILE A 48 14.27 4.90 -19.08
N ARG A 49 14.88 3.76 -19.41
CA ARG A 49 16.06 3.21 -18.70
C ARG A 49 17.22 4.18 -18.65
N LYS A 50 17.56 4.80 -19.77
CA LYS A 50 18.63 5.79 -19.82
C LYS A 50 18.30 7.08 -19.05
N ASN A 51 17.02 7.46 -18.99
CA ASN A 51 16.57 8.74 -18.43
C ASN A 51 15.80 8.62 -17.11
N ARG A 52 15.89 7.48 -16.39
CA ARG A 52 15.07 7.19 -15.20
C ARG A 52 15.18 8.28 -14.13
N PHE A 53 16.40 8.72 -13.85
CA PHE A 53 16.64 9.77 -12.85
C PHE A 53 15.91 11.07 -13.22
N PHE A 54 15.98 11.46 -14.50
CA PHE A 54 15.36 12.69 -14.99
C PHE A 54 13.83 12.60 -15.01
N MET A 55 13.27 11.47 -15.45
CA MET A 55 11.82 11.25 -15.40
C MET A 55 11.30 11.28 -13.97
N LYS A 56 11.99 10.62 -13.03
CA LYS A 56 11.62 10.66 -11.61
C LYS A 56 11.72 12.07 -11.02
N LEU A 57 12.74 12.84 -11.41
CA LEU A 57 12.90 14.23 -10.97
C LEU A 57 11.78 15.13 -11.53
N ILE A 58 11.36 14.93 -12.77
CA ILE A 58 10.20 15.62 -13.35
C ILE A 58 8.91 15.20 -12.63
N GLU A 59 8.69 13.91 -12.41
CA GLU A 59 7.50 13.41 -11.70
C GLU A 59 7.43 13.97 -10.27
N ASP A 60 8.51 13.86 -9.50
CA ASP A 60 8.59 14.43 -8.15
C ASP A 60 8.44 15.97 -8.16
N GLY A 61 9.04 16.64 -9.15
CA GLY A 61 8.96 18.09 -9.33
C GLY A 61 7.53 18.56 -9.65
N LEU A 62 6.86 17.88 -10.58
CA LEU A 62 5.48 18.16 -10.97
C LEU A 62 4.51 17.86 -9.82
N CYS A 63 4.66 16.72 -9.14
CA CYS A 63 3.86 16.38 -7.96
C CYS A 63 3.99 17.44 -6.86
N ARG A 64 5.22 17.88 -6.56
CA ARG A 64 5.45 18.96 -5.58
C ARG A 64 4.86 20.28 -6.05
N MET A 65 5.05 20.67 -7.31
CA MET A 65 4.48 21.91 -7.83
C MET A 65 2.97 21.94 -7.66
N VAL A 66 2.26 20.85 -7.96
CA VAL A 66 0.80 20.79 -7.82
C VAL A 66 0.37 20.85 -6.35
N ILE A 67 1.14 20.30 -5.41
CA ILE A 67 0.85 20.40 -3.97
C ILE A 67 1.05 21.83 -3.43
N TYR A 68 2.02 22.58 -3.95
CA TYR A 68 2.36 23.91 -3.44
C TYR A 68 1.63 25.08 -4.14
N THR A 69 1.02 24.84 -5.31
CA THR A 69 0.25 25.86 -6.03
C THR A 69 -1.23 26.10 -5.64
N PRO A 70 -1.96 25.26 -4.86
CA PRO A 70 -3.41 25.44 -4.69
C PRO A 70 -3.79 26.76 -4.03
N SER A 71 -2.96 27.27 -3.12
CA SER A 71 -3.25 28.48 -2.33
C SER A 71 -3.28 29.76 -3.17
N ARG A 72 -2.60 29.81 -4.32
CA ARG A 72 -2.60 31.01 -5.20
C ARG A 72 -3.70 31.00 -6.26
N PHE A 73 -4.24 29.85 -6.61
CA PHE A 73 -5.28 29.76 -7.65
C PHE A 73 -6.70 29.92 -7.10
N VAL A 74 -6.92 29.74 -5.79
CA VAL A 74 -8.25 29.79 -5.17
C VAL A 74 -8.62 31.18 -4.62
N GLN A 75 -7.64 32.04 -4.31
CA GLN A 75 -7.91 33.32 -3.63
C GLN A 75 -8.44 34.46 -4.51
N HIS A 76 -8.49 34.31 -5.84
CA HIS A 76 -8.91 35.40 -6.75
C HIS A 76 -10.35 35.30 -7.28
N ASP A 77 -11.14 34.31 -6.84
CA ASP A 77 -12.43 34.02 -7.46
C ASP A 77 -13.62 34.87 -6.95
N GLU A 78 -13.45 35.79 -5.99
CA GLU A 78 -14.56 36.68 -5.58
C GLU A 78 -14.77 37.88 -6.52
N ASP A 79 -13.74 38.35 -7.22
CA ASP A 79 -13.84 39.56 -8.07
C ASP A 79 -14.06 39.25 -9.57
N ASP A 80 -13.66 38.06 -10.05
CA ASP A 80 -13.68 37.72 -11.48
C ASP A 80 -15.03 37.17 -12.00
N ALA A 81 -16.04 37.02 -11.14
CA ALA A 81 -17.36 36.50 -11.53
C ALA A 81 -18.09 37.36 -12.58
N LEU A 82 -17.65 38.59 -12.82
CA LEU A 82 -18.24 39.51 -13.79
C LEU A 82 -17.70 39.36 -15.22
N HIS A 83 -16.59 38.67 -15.43
CA HIS A 83 -15.92 38.62 -16.74
C HIS A 83 -15.74 37.20 -17.25
N GLY A 84 -16.79 36.72 -17.93
CA GLY A 84 -16.72 35.69 -18.98
C GLY A 84 -15.84 34.48 -18.67
N SER A 85 -16.45 33.47 -18.04
CA SER A 85 -15.96 32.11 -17.77
C SER A 85 -14.93 31.58 -18.79
N LYS A 86 -13.65 31.86 -18.57
CA LYS A 86 -12.58 31.02 -19.13
C LYS A 86 -12.53 29.74 -18.29
N LYS A 87 -12.70 28.59 -18.95
CA LYS A 87 -12.56 27.27 -18.32
C LYS A 87 -11.11 27.12 -17.82
N LYS A 88 -10.84 27.48 -16.56
CA LYS A 88 -9.55 27.22 -15.92
C LYS A 88 -9.41 25.70 -15.76
N VAL A 89 -8.31 25.13 -16.25
CA VAL A 89 -7.98 23.72 -15.99
C VAL A 89 -7.65 23.63 -14.51
N LEU A 90 -8.47 22.86 -13.80
CA LEU A 90 -8.29 22.57 -12.38
C LEU A 90 -6.92 21.88 -12.18
N PRO A 91 -6.02 22.41 -11.32
CA PRO A 91 -4.69 21.83 -11.07
C PRO A 91 -4.75 20.36 -10.65
N GLU A 92 -5.89 19.91 -10.15
CA GLU A 92 -6.17 18.52 -9.77
C GLU A 92 -6.32 17.60 -10.98
N THR A 93 -6.81 18.08 -12.12
CA THR A 93 -6.81 17.31 -13.38
C THR A 93 -5.37 17.09 -13.85
N LEU A 94 -4.51 18.10 -13.69
CA LEU A 94 -3.10 17.98 -14.01
C LEU A 94 -2.42 16.95 -13.09
N TYR A 95 -2.74 16.95 -11.78
CA TYR A 95 -2.27 15.95 -10.83
C TYR A 95 -2.62 14.53 -11.27
N ALA A 96 -3.89 14.26 -11.60
CA ALA A 96 -4.31 12.95 -12.09
C ALA A 96 -3.56 12.56 -13.37
N CYS A 97 -3.42 13.48 -14.32
CA CYS A 97 -2.68 13.21 -15.55
C CYS A 97 -1.21 12.85 -15.28
N ILE A 98 -0.54 13.55 -14.37
CA ILE A 98 0.86 13.26 -13.98
C ILE A 98 0.97 11.88 -13.34
N HIS A 99 0.04 11.53 -12.46
CA HIS A 99 0.04 10.21 -11.81
C HIS A 99 -0.30 9.07 -12.76
N VAL A 100 -1.26 9.25 -13.66
CA VAL A 100 -1.57 8.27 -14.71
C VAL A 100 -0.38 8.12 -15.67
N TRP A 101 0.31 9.22 -15.99
CA TRP A 101 1.53 9.20 -16.79
C TRP A 101 2.67 8.44 -16.10
N SER A 102 2.89 8.69 -14.80
CA SER A 102 3.88 7.97 -14.00
C SER A 102 3.58 6.47 -13.93
N LEU A 103 2.31 6.10 -13.68
CA LEU A 103 1.86 4.70 -13.72
C LEU A 103 2.12 4.07 -15.09
N PHE A 104 1.81 4.78 -16.17
CA PHE A 104 2.09 4.31 -17.53
C PHE A 104 3.59 4.12 -17.78
N ASN A 105 4.43 5.06 -17.34
CA ASN A 105 5.89 4.94 -17.44
C ASN A 105 6.42 3.74 -16.66
N GLU A 106 5.90 3.47 -15.47
CA GLU A 106 6.28 2.28 -14.69
C GLU A 106 5.91 0.98 -15.42
N ILE A 107 4.68 0.90 -15.96
CA ILE A 107 4.21 -0.24 -16.76
C ILE A 107 5.11 -0.46 -17.98
N VAL A 108 5.48 0.61 -18.68
CA VAL A 108 6.33 0.49 -19.87
C VAL A 108 7.78 0.16 -19.50
N TYR A 109 8.33 0.82 -18.48
CA TYR A 109 9.71 0.68 -18.02
C TYR A 109 10.07 -0.73 -17.57
N HIS A 110 9.22 -1.31 -16.71
CA HIS A 110 9.41 -2.67 -16.24
C HIS A 110 9.09 -3.70 -17.33
N GLY A 111 8.50 -3.24 -18.44
CA GLY A 111 8.07 -4.06 -19.54
C GLY A 111 6.96 -5.01 -19.13
N PHE A 112 6.23 -5.53 -20.11
CA PHE A 112 5.33 -6.65 -19.86
C PHE A 112 6.17 -7.93 -19.65
N GLY A 113 6.82 -8.10 -18.49
CA GLY A 113 7.64 -9.31 -18.28
C GLY A 113 8.59 -9.37 -17.09
N ASP A 114 9.22 -8.26 -16.67
CA ASP A 114 10.43 -8.33 -15.85
C ASP A 114 10.26 -7.87 -14.39
N GLY A 115 9.34 -8.52 -13.66
CA GLY A 115 9.49 -8.69 -12.21
C GLY A 115 8.92 -7.63 -11.25
N ASN A 116 8.31 -6.54 -11.73
CA ASN A 116 7.68 -5.55 -10.84
C ASN A 116 6.16 -5.55 -10.96
N GLY A 117 5.48 -6.34 -10.11
CA GLY A 117 4.10 -6.12 -9.64
C GLY A 117 2.92 -6.16 -10.63
N PHE A 118 3.07 -5.62 -11.83
CA PHE A 118 2.00 -5.34 -12.79
C PHE A 118 2.05 -6.20 -14.04
N THR A 119 3.07 -7.04 -14.23
CA THR A 119 3.28 -7.70 -15.53
C THR A 119 3.54 -9.18 -15.42
N VAL A 120 2.95 -9.92 -16.38
CA VAL A 120 2.86 -11.38 -16.40
C VAL A 120 3.84 -12.01 -17.40
N GLY A 121 4.55 -11.26 -18.25
CA GLY A 121 5.26 -11.79 -19.43
C GLY A 121 6.16 -13.00 -19.19
N GLY A 122 7.14 -12.94 -18.28
CA GLY A 122 8.01 -14.09 -17.99
C GLY A 122 7.33 -15.24 -17.25
N ILE A 123 6.18 -14.99 -16.61
CA ILE A 123 5.39 -16.02 -15.90
C ILE A 123 4.42 -16.71 -16.87
N LEU A 124 3.82 -15.95 -17.79
CA LEU A 124 2.94 -16.41 -18.85
C LEU A 124 3.60 -17.46 -19.73
N GLU A 125 4.86 -17.22 -20.10
CA GLU A 125 5.64 -18.15 -20.94
C GLU A 125 5.92 -19.48 -20.24
N ASN A 126 5.92 -19.51 -18.90
CA ASN A 126 6.16 -20.70 -18.10
C ASN A 126 4.87 -21.38 -17.60
N CYS A 127 3.70 -20.74 -17.74
CA CYS A 127 2.42 -21.32 -17.35
C CYS A 127 1.86 -22.17 -18.50
N SER A 128 1.97 -23.49 -18.39
CA SER A 128 1.41 -24.43 -19.36
C SER A 128 -0.13 -24.53 -19.30
N ASN A 129 -0.76 -23.99 -18.25
CA ASN A 129 -2.20 -24.10 -18.02
C ASN A 129 -2.92 -22.78 -18.28
N GLU A 130 -3.90 -22.80 -19.18
CA GLU A 130 -4.75 -21.66 -19.55
C GLU A 130 -5.49 -21.07 -18.34
N ASP A 131 -5.90 -21.91 -17.38
CA ASP A 131 -6.52 -21.47 -16.13
C ASP A 131 -5.61 -20.57 -15.29
N GLU A 132 -4.31 -20.89 -15.24
CA GLU A 132 -3.34 -20.10 -14.50
C GLU A 132 -3.10 -18.77 -15.21
N GLN A 133 -2.94 -18.82 -16.53
CA GLN A 133 -2.80 -17.64 -17.37
C GLN A 133 -3.98 -16.67 -17.17
N ASN A 134 -5.22 -17.17 -17.19
CA ASN A 134 -6.41 -16.35 -16.97
C ASN A 134 -6.44 -15.73 -15.57
N ARG A 135 -6.04 -16.47 -14.53
CA ARG A 135 -5.94 -15.93 -13.16
C ARG A 135 -4.92 -14.80 -13.06
N TYR A 136 -3.74 -14.97 -13.66
CA TYR A 136 -2.72 -13.92 -13.65
C TYR A 136 -3.19 -12.67 -14.40
N LYS A 137 -3.84 -12.84 -15.56
CA LYS A 137 -4.49 -11.71 -16.27
C LYS A 137 -5.50 -11.00 -15.38
N SER A 138 -6.35 -11.73 -14.65
CA SER A 138 -7.30 -11.13 -13.70
C SER A 138 -6.60 -10.40 -12.55
N MET A 139 -5.54 -10.98 -11.96
CA MET A 139 -4.78 -10.34 -10.89
C MET A 139 -4.16 -9.02 -11.36
N VAL A 140 -3.55 -9.00 -12.56
CA VAL A 140 -2.98 -7.78 -13.13
C VAL A 140 -4.05 -6.75 -13.44
N GLY A 141 -5.18 -7.16 -14.03
CA GLY A 141 -6.30 -6.26 -14.29
C GLY A 141 -6.84 -5.60 -13.00
N LEU A 142 -7.01 -6.38 -11.92
CA LEU A 142 -7.46 -5.84 -10.64
C LEU A 142 -6.47 -4.86 -10.01
N ARG A 143 -5.16 -5.13 -10.10
CA ARG A 143 -4.13 -4.20 -9.61
C ARG A 143 -4.08 -2.92 -10.43
N PHE A 144 -4.16 -3.03 -11.75
CA PHE A 144 -4.20 -1.88 -12.63
C PHE A 144 -5.39 -0.97 -12.28
N ILE A 145 -6.58 -1.54 -12.07
CA ILE A 145 -7.75 -0.78 -11.61
C ILE A 145 -7.49 -0.14 -10.25
N LEU A 146 -6.91 -0.87 -9.29
CA LEU A 146 -6.60 -0.34 -7.96
C LEU A 146 -5.69 0.90 -8.03
N SER A 147 -4.58 0.80 -8.77
CA SER A 147 -3.63 1.89 -8.94
C SER A 147 -4.23 3.07 -9.69
N MET A 148 -5.03 2.81 -10.72
CA MET A 148 -5.79 3.86 -11.41
C MET A 148 -6.73 4.59 -10.46
N MET A 149 -7.44 3.87 -9.58
CA MET A 149 -8.33 4.48 -8.59
C MET A 149 -7.55 5.30 -7.56
N GLU A 150 -6.39 4.83 -7.08
CA GLU A 150 -5.54 5.57 -6.15
C GLU A 150 -4.96 6.86 -6.74
N CYS A 151 -4.70 6.86 -8.05
CA CYS A 151 -4.26 8.05 -8.80
C CYS A 151 -5.39 9.06 -9.05
N ILE A 152 -6.59 8.57 -9.38
CA ILE A 152 -7.73 9.40 -9.80
C ILE A 152 -8.52 9.96 -8.61
N GLU A 153 -8.51 9.29 -7.47
CA GLU A 153 -9.28 9.65 -6.26
C GLU A 153 -9.18 11.13 -5.86
N PRO A 154 -7.99 11.73 -5.69
CA PRO A 154 -7.88 13.13 -5.26
C PRO A 154 -8.56 14.10 -6.23
N SER A 155 -8.45 13.81 -7.54
CA SER A 155 -9.04 14.64 -8.59
C SER A 155 -10.56 14.52 -8.62
N LEU A 156 -11.10 13.32 -8.36
CA LEU A 156 -12.54 13.12 -8.23
C LEU A 156 -13.12 13.79 -6.99
N GLU A 157 -12.42 13.72 -5.85
CA GLU A 157 -12.83 14.39 -4.62
C GLU A 157 -12.93 15.90 -4.80
N VAL A 158 -11.91 16.51 -5.41
CA VAL A 158 -11.87 17.95 -5.62
C VAL A 158 -12.87 18.40 -6.69
N SER A 159 -13.02 17.63 -7.78
CA SER A 159 -14.06 17.88 -8.77
C SER A 159 -15.46 17.83 -8.15
N ALA A 160 -15.72 16.88 -7.26
CA ALA A 160 -16.98 16.76 -6.53
C ALA A 160 -17.21 17.90 -5.54
N TYR A 161 -16.14 18.37 -4.90
CA TYR A 161 -16.17 19.51 -3.98
C TYR A 161 -16.52 20.82 -4.70
N TYR A 162 -15.95 21.08 -5.88
CA TYR A 162 -16.21 22.30 -6.65
C TYR A 162 -17.44 22.25 -7.54
N ARG A 163 -18.09 21.07 -7.70
CA ARG A 163 -19.30 20.95 -8.52
C ARG A 163 -20.40 21.84 -7.93
N THR A 164 -20.55 23.02 -8.52
CA THR A 164 -21.53 24.02 -8.08
C THR A 164 -22.92 23.45 -8.30
N VAL A 165 -23.68 23.30 -7.22
CA VAL A 165 -25.13 23.14 -7.31
C VAL A 165 -25.64 24.47 -7.88
N SER A 166 -26.23 24.42 -9.08
CA SER A 166 -26.83 25.59 -9.72
C SER A 166 -27.70 26.30 -8.67
N PRO A 167 -27.51 27.62 -8.45
CA PRO A 167 -28.26 28.32 -7.44
C PRO A 167 -29.75 28.15 -7.74
N PRO A 168 -30.58 27.77 -6.74
CA PRO A 168 -32.03 27.80 -6.92
C PRO A 168 -32.42 29.21 -7.35
N SER A 169 -33.36 29.30 -8.32
CA SER A 169 -33.80 30.57 -8.90
C SER A 169 -34.20 31.56 -7.81
N ARG A 170 -33.79 32.82 -8.00
CA ARG A 170 -33.90 33.97 -7.10
C ARG A 170 -35.18 33.98 -6.25
N SER A 171 -35.08 33.60 -4.98
CA SER A 171 -36.01 34.03 -3.92
C SER A 171 -35.23 34.33 -2.62
N SER A 172 -35.05 35.64 -2.40
CA SER A 172 -34.92 36.42 -1.15
C SER A 172 -34.59 35.79 0.23
N PHE A 173 -33.75 34.76 0.35
CA PHE A 173 -33.24 34.33 1.66
C PHE A 173 -31.70 34.17 1.66
N GLN A 174 -30.98 35.22 2.06
CA GLN A 174 -29.59 35.42 1.60
C GLN A 174 -28.47 35.18 2.65
N GLN A 175 -28.75 34.90 3.92
CA GLN A 175 -27.67 34.85 4.95
C GLN A 175 -27.36 33.49 5.60
N THR A 176 -28.24 32.50 5.58
CA THR A 176 -27.92 31.14 6.11
C THR A 176 -27.23 30.23 5.08
N SER A 177 -26.93 30.72 3.87
CA SER A 177 -26.56 29.86 2.73
C SER A 177 -25.09 29.41 2.68
N THR A 178 -24.14 30.13 3.29
CA THR A 178 -22.70 29.83 3.11
C THR A 178 -22.28 28.54 3.82
N GLN A 179 -22.68 28.36 5.07
CA GLN A 179 -22.38 27.14 5.84
C GLN A 179 -23.05 25.91 5.21
N MET A 180 -24.32 26.01 4.81
CA MET A 180 -25.03 24.91 4.13
C MET A 180 -24.37 24.54 2.80
N LYS A 181 -23.91 25.52 2.01
CA LYS A 181 -23.19 25.27 0.76
C LYS A 181 -21.87 24.53 1.01
N SER A 182 -21.09 24.93 2.02
CA SER A 182 -19.83 24.26 2.35
C SER A 182 -20.04 22.81 2.79
N HIS A 183 -21.05 22.56 3.63
CA HIS A 183 -21.40 21.22 4.09
C HIS A 183 -21.88 20.34 2.93
N GLN A 184 -22.70 20.86 2.02
CA GLN A 184 -23.14 20.13 0.83
C GLN A 184 -21.97 19.73 -0.07
N ARG A 185 -20.99 20.62 -0.28
CA ARG A 185 -19.77 20.32 -1.06
C ARG A 185 -18.96 19.21 -0.41
N HIS A 186 -18.82 19.26 0.92
CA HIS A 186 -18.15 18.21 1.68
C HIS A 186 -18.86 16.85 1.54
N MET A 187 -20.19 16.84 1.64
CA MET A 187 -21.00 15.62 1.44
C MET A 187 -20.86 15.04 0.03
N ASN A 188 -20.77 15.88 -1.00
CA ASN A 188 -20.54 15.43 -2.37
C ASN A 188 -19.15 14.77 -2.50
N ALA A 189 -18.11 15.38 -1.93
CA ALA A 189 -16.76 14.82 -1.92
C ALA A 189 -16.70 13.48 -1.18
N LEU A 190 -17.30 13.39 0.02
CA LEU A 190 -17.38 12.14 0.79
C LEU A 190 -18.15 11.04 0.04
N SER A 191 -19.23 11.41 -0.66
CA SER A 191 -20.02 10.45 -1.46
C SER A 191 -19.20 9.86 -2.61
N VAL A 192 -18.38 10.67 -3.27
CA VAL A 192 -17.46 10.21 -4.31
C VAL A 192 -16.36 9.34 -3.72
N SER A 193 -15.75 9.76 -2.61
CA SER A 193 -14.75 8.99 -1.87
C SER A 193 -15.29 7.60 -1.50
N ALA A 194 -16.52 7.53 -0.99
CA ALA A 194 -17.18 6.27 -0.61
C ALA A 194 -17.36 5.32 -1.82
N LYS A 195 -17.66 5.87 -3.00
CA LYS A 195 -17.78 5.07 -4.23
C LYS A 195 -16.43 4.55 -4.70
N VAL A 196 -15.38 5.38 -4.65
CA VAL A 196 -14.01 4.99 -5.01
C VAL A 196 -13.51 3.90 -4.05
N GLU A 197 -13.67 4.09 -2.75
CA GLU A 197 -13.29 3.09 -1.73
C GLU A 197 -14.07 1.78 -1.88
N LYS A 198 -15.33 1.82 -2.29
CA LYS A 198 -16.09 0.62 -2.61
C LYS A 198 -15.45 -0.16 -3.77
N ILE A 199 -15.01 0.52 -4.82
CA ILE A 199 -14.34 -0.10 -5.96
C ILE A 199 -13.01 -0.72 -5.51
N LYS A 200 -12.18 0.05 -4.78
CA LYS A 200 -10.91 -0.44 -4.22
C LYS A 200 -11.11 -1.66 -3.33
N PHE A 201 -12.12 -1.63 -2.46
CA PHE A 201 -12.48 -2.77 -1.60
C PHE A 201 -12.80 -4.02 -2.43
N VAL A 202 -13.62 -3.90 -3.47
CA VAL A 202 -13.95 -5.02 -4.36
C VAL A 202 -12.69 -5.54 -5.08
N CYS A 203 -11.83 -4.66 -5.56
CA CYS A 203 -10.57 -5.06 -6.20
C CYS A 203 -9.63 -5.81 -5.23
N ARG A 204 -9.44 -5.28 -4.01
CA ARG A 204 -8.64 -5.90 -2.94
C ARG A 204 -9.20 -7.26 -2.52
N MET A 205 -10.53 -7.37 -2.39
CA MET A 205 -11.20 -8.65 -2.11
C MET A 205 -11.07 -9.66 -3.24
N GLY A 206 -11.15 -9.21 -4.50
CA GLY A 206 -10.89 -10.04 -5.68
C GLY A 206 -9.46 -10.58 -5.70
N LEU A 207 -8.47 -9.73 -5.41
CA LEU A 207 -7.06 -10.12 -5.28
C LEU A 207 -6.84 -11.14 -4.16
N LEU A 208 -7.42 -10.89 -2.98
CA LEU A 208 -7.38 -11.82 -1.86
C LEU A 208 -8.02 -13.17 -2.23
N GLY A 209 -9.17 -13.15 -2.91
CA GLY A 209 -9.88 -14.35 -3.38
C GLY A 209 -9.06 -15.17 -4.37
N LEU A 210 -8.46 -14.53 -5.39
CA LEU A 210 -7.59 -15.21 -6.36
C LEU A 210 -6.37 -15.83 -5.67
N HIS A 211 -5.76 -15.12 -4.72
CA HIS A 211 -4.65 -15.63 -3.93
C HIS A 211 -5.06 -16.81 -3.05
N TYR A 212 -6.22 -16.72 -2.39
CA TYR A 212 -6.79 -17.79 -1.59
C TYR A 212 -7.05 -19.04 -2.43
N LEU A 213 -7.60 -18.90 -3.63
CA LEU A 213 -7.84 -20.01 -4.56
C LEU A 213 -6.53 -20.67 -5.03
N LYS A 214 -5.52 -19.88 -5.41
CA LYS A 214 -4.18 -20.40 -5.77
C LYS A 214 -3.56 -21.18 -4.62
N ARG A 215 -3.71 -20.67 -3.40
CA ARG A 215 -3.18 -21.31 -2.19
C ARG A 215 -3.95 -22.57 -1.79
N ARG A 216 -5.27 -22.56 -1.89
CA ARG A 216 -6.09 -23.74 -1.57
C ARG A 216 -5.69 -24.94 -2.42
N LYS A 217 -5.41 -24.74 -3.72
CA LYS A 217 -4.89 -25.78 -4.60
C LYS A 217 -3.54 -26.32 -4.11
N ARG A 218 -2.56 -25.44 -3.86
CA ARG A 218 -1.24 -25.84 -3.33
C ARG A 218 -1.31 -26.62 -2.01
N MET A 219 -2.19 -26.20 -1.09
CA MET A 219 -2.37 -26.89 0.19
C MET A 219 -2.96 -28.30 0.03
N GLN A 220 -3.73 -28.57 -1.02
CA GLN A 220 -4.29 -29.92 -1.25
C GLN A 220 -3.18 -30.91 -1.62
N ASP A 221 -2.17 -30.46 -2.35
CA ASP A 221 -1.08 -31.30 -2.87
C ASP A 221 0.03 -31.56 -1.84
N LEU A 222 0.06 -30.83 -0.73
CA LEU A 222 1.12 -30.91 0.28
C LEU A 222 0.76 -31.80 1.47
N ASP A 223 1.77 -32.51 1.98
CA ASP A 223 1.72 -33.23 3.26
C ASP A 223 1.46 -32.30 4.45
N GLU A 224 0.93 -32.83 5.55
CA GLU A 224 0.54 -32.03 6.73
C GLU A 224 1.69 -31.19 7.30
N SER A 225 2.90 -31.74 7.37
CA SER A 225 4.11 -31.04 7.80
C SER A 225 4.44 -29.85 6.90
N ALA A 226 4.27 -30.01 5.59
CA ALA A 226 4.53 -28.97 4.61
C ALA A 226 3.43 -27.89 4.62
N ARG A 227 2.17 -28.25 4.89
CA ARG A 227 1.07 -27.30 5.07
C ARG A 227 1.33 -26.32 6.22
N ILE A 228 1.87 -26.80 7.34
CA ILE A 228 2.19 -25.94 8.48
C ILE A 228 3.26 -24.91 8.10
N LEU A 229 4.31 -25.34 7.38
CA LEU A 229 5.37 -24.45 6.92
C LEU A 229 4.85 -23.44 5.88
N GLU A 230 4.03 -23.91 4.93
CA GLU A 230 3.43 -23.05 3.91
C GLU A 230 2.55 -21.96 4.53
N VAL A 231 1.78 -22.28 5.59
CA VAL A 231 0.98 -21.28 6.30
C VAL A 231 1.84 -20.20 6.97
N GLY A 232 2.99 -20.59 7.50
CA GLY A 232 3.99 -19.66 8.03
C GLY A 232 4.56 -18.75 6.95
N SER A 233 4.93 -19.31 5.79
CA SER A 233 5.60 -18.59 4.70
C SER A 233 4.68 -17.72 3.86
N THR A 234 3.36 -17.87 3.94
CA THR A 234 2.47 -17.07 3.08
C THR A 234 2.51 -15.60 3.43
N GLY A 235 2.92 -14.75 2.50
CA GLY A 235 2.90 -13.30 2.68
C GLY A 235 1.52 -12.79 3.12
N ILE A 236 1.56 -11.75 3.96
CA ILE A 236 0.42 -10.87 4.21
C ILE A 236 0.20 -10.03 2.94
N LEU A 237 -0.98 -9.41 2.76
CA LEU A 237 -1.13 -8.36 1.76
C LEU A 237 -0.23 -7.18 2.15
N GLU A 238 0.82 -6.95 1.37
CA GLU A 238 1.76 -5.86 1.60
C GLU A 238 1.18 -4.53 1.06
N GLU A 239 1.70 -3.40 1.54
CA GLU A 239 1.46 -2.06 1.00
C GLU A 239 -0.01 -1.74 0.65
N GLY A 240 -0.90 -1.80 1.64
CA GLY A 240 -2.29 -1.34 1.44
C GLY A 240 -3.20 -2.33 0.69
N GLY A 241 -2.85 -3.61 0.64
CA GLY A 241 -3.67 -4.61 -0.05
C GLY A 241 -3.11 -5.06 -1.40
N ILE A 242 -1.91 -4.61 -1.76
CA ILE A 242 -1.23 -5.00 -2.99
C ILE A 242 -0.41 -6.26 -2.69
N LEU A 243 -0.92 -7.41 -3.11
CA LEU A 243 -0.07 -8.61 -3.15
C LEU A 243 1.11 -8.30 -4.08
N VAL A 244 2.35 -8.47 -3.65
CA VAL A 244 3.46 -8.55 -4.60
C VAL A 244 3.45 -9.96 -5.19
N PRO A 245 3.22 -10.15 -6.50
CA PRO A 245 3.23 -11.48 -7.10
C PRO A 245 4.65 -12.05 -7.00
N ASP A 246 4.76 -13.25 -6.46
CA ASP A 246 5.94 -14.10 -6.54
C ASP A 246 7.27 -13.57 -5.96
N GLU A 247 7.30 -12.40 -5.30
CA GLU A 247 8.40 -12.05 -4.37
C GLU A 247 8.57 -13.12 -3.29
N CYS A 248 7.48 -13.80 -2.93
CA CYS A 248 7.53 -14.96 -2.06
C CYS A 248 8.25 -16.15 -2.70
N ILE A 249 8.22 -16.44 -4.01
CA ILE A 249 8.68 -17.77 -4.48
C ILE A 249 10.22 -17.88 -4.45
N THR A 250 10.94 -16.87 -4.93
CA THR A 250 12.41 -16.87 -4.93
C THR A 250 12.98 -16.65 -3.54
N LYS A 251 12.44 -15.68 -2.78
CA LYS A 251 12.84 -15.42 -1.39
C LYS A 251 12.43 -16.57 -0.46
N THR A 252 11.29 -17.25 -0.66
CA THR A 252 10.91 -18.37 0.24
C THR A 252 11.77 -19.59 0.05
N LYS A 253 12.32 -19.90 -1.14
CA LYS A 253 13.26 -21.02 -1.25
C LYS A 253 14.53 -20.72 -0.46
N GLU A 254 15.12 -19.54 -0.66
CA GLU A 254 16.30 -19.09 0.07
C GLU A 254 16.03 -18.92 1.58
N GLU A 255 14.87 -18.42 1.96
CA GLU A 255 14.47 -18.20 3.35
C GLU A 255 14.08 -19.52 4.03
N ASN A 256 13.42 -20.44 3.33
CA ASN A 256 13.19 -21.81 3.80
C ASN A 256 14.51 -22.56 3.94
N ASP A 257 15.44 -22.41 3.00
CA ASP A 257 16.77 -23.00 3.08
C ASP A 257 17.58 -22.37 4.20
N ARG A 258 17.44 -21.06 4.42
CA ARG A 258 18.01 -20.35 5.58
C ARG A 258 17.41 -20.87 6.89
N ILE A 259 16.10 -21.04 6.98
CA ILE A 259 15.41 -21.58 8.17
C ILE A 259 15.82 -23.03 8.40
N LYS A 260 15.84 -23.88 7.37
CA LYS A 260 16.32 -25.26 7.44
C LYS A 260 17.78 -25.33 7.90
N LYS A 261 18.65 -24.49 7.33
CA LYS A 261 20.06 -24.38 7.72
C LYS A 261 20.18 -23.92 9.17
N LEU A 262 19.39 -22.94 9.61
CA LEU A 262 19.37 -22.47 10.99
C LEU A 262 18.88 -23.56 11.97
N LEU A 263 17.80 -24.28 11.63
CA LEU A 263 17.31 -25.42 12.40
C LEU A 263 18.33 -26.56 12.47
N TYR A 264 18.98 -26.87 11.35
CA TYR A 264 20.00 -27.90 11.24
C TYR A 264 21.26 -27.55 12.05
N VAL A 265 21.77 -26.32 11.91
CA VAL A 265 22.94 -25.83 12.66
C VAL A 265 22.65 -25.77 14.16
N GLY A 266 21.45 -25.32 14.55
CA GLY A 266 21.01 -25.35 15.95
C GLY A 266 21.00 -26.76 16.54
N LYS A 267 20.53 -27.76 15.78
CA LYS A 267 20.53 -29.17 16.18
C LYS A 267 21.95 -29.73 16.34
N ARG A 268 22.88 -29.39 15.43
CA ARG A 268 24.23 -29.96 15.40
C ARG A 268 25.20 -29.31 16.40
N THR A 269 25.05 -28.02 16.66
CA THR A 269 25.97 -27.28 17.55
C THR A 269 25.61 -27.40 19.03
N GLY A 270 24.51 -28.11 19.38
CA GLY A 270 23.96 -28.11 20.73
C GLY A 270 23.44 -26.73 21.19
N ARG A 271 23.65 -25.69 20.36
CA ARG A 271 23.07 -24.36 20.56
C ARG A 271 21.60 -24.49 20.21
N LYS A 272 20.79 -24.72 21.24
CA LYS A 272 19.38 -24.31 21.21
C LYS A 272 19.37 -22.88 20.69
N MET A 273 18.79 -22.67 19.52
CA MET A 273 18.60 -21.32 18.97
C MET A 273 17.80 -20.56 20.02
N ARG A 274 18.51 -19.81 20.86
CA ARG A 274 17.86 -18.83 21.72
C ARG A 274 17.27 -17.84 20.74
N ALA A 275 15.98 -17.96 20.48
CA ALA A 275 15.21 -16.92 19.79
C ALA A 275 15.71 -15.57 20.34
N PRO A 276 16.03 -14.61 19.45
CA PRO A 276 16.78 -13.40 19.79
C PRO A 276 16.28 -12.88 21.13
N LEU A 277 17.16 -12.98 22.14
CA LEU A 277 16.91 -12.77 23.56
C LEU A 277 15.56 -12.09 23.80
N GLN A 278 14.51 -12.90 23.95
CA GLN A 278 13.39 -12.50 24.78
C GLN A 278 14.04 -12.29 26.16
N ARG A 279 14.45 -11.04 26.42
CA ARG A 279 14.69 -10.53 27.78
C ARG A 279 13.61 -11.16 28.64
N LYS A 280 13.96 -11.73 29.80
CA LYS A 280 13.03 -12.28 30.80
C LYS A 280 11.88 -11.29 31.03
N HIS A 281 10.89 -11.31 30.15
CA HIS A 281 9.74 -10.44 30.20
C HIS A 281 8.72 -11.31 30.89
N GLN A 282 8.84 -11.25 32.22
CA GLN A 282 7.78 -11.39 33.20
C GLN A 282 6.44 -11.71 32.53
N GLN A 283 6.02 -12.96 32.68
CA GLN A 283 4.82 -13.59 32.12
C GLN A 283 3.74 -12.56 31.81
N SER A 284 3.74 -12.03 30.58
CA SER A 284 2.66 -11.14 30.16
C SER A 284 1.39 -11.99 30.08
N PRO A 285 0.23 -11.49 30.53
CA PRO A 285 -1.05 -12.18 30.39
C PRO A 285 -1.36 -12.60 28.93
N THR A 286 -0.72 -11.96 27.95
CA THR A 286 -0.77 -12.39 26.55
C THR A 286 -0.20 -13.79 26.30
N TYR A 287 0.80 -14.25 27.06
CA TYR A 287 1.36 -15.60 26.90
C TYR A 287 0.36 -16.69 27.24
N GLN A 288 -0.42 -16.52 28.31
CA GLN A 288 -1.44 -17.49 28.71
C GLN A 288 -2.58 -17.57 27.69
N LEU A 289 -2.96 -16.41 27.13
CA LEU A 289 -3.97 -16.34 26.08
C LEU A 289 -3.47 -17.02 24.80
N ILE A 290 -2.21 -16.76 24.42
CA ILE A 290 -1.59 -17.40 23.25
C ILE A 290 -1.42 -18.90 23.47
N SER A 291 -1.04 -19.37 24.66
CA SER A 291 -0.92 -20.81 24.93
C SER A 291 -2.27 -21.51 24.80
N ASN A 292 -3.35 -20.91 25.34
CA ASN A 292 -4.70 -21.45 25.23
C ASN A 292 -5.27 -21.41 23.81
N ILE A 293 -4.89 -20.41 23.00
CA ILE A 293 -5.26 -20.37 21.58
C ILE A 293 -4.38 -21.33 20.77
N SER A 294 -3.13 -21.54 21.17
CA SER A 294 -2.20 -22.42 20.49
C SER A 294 -2.53 -23.90 20.68
N THR A 295 -3.42 -24.28 21.59
CA THR A 295 -3.96 -25.64 21.64
C THR A 295 -5.04 -25.87 20.57
N LEU A 296 -5.66 -24.81 20.04
CA LEU A 296 -6.56 -24.84 18.88
C LEU A 296 -5.80 -24.85 17.52
N ASN A 297 -4.53 -25.27 17.52
CA ASN A 297 -3.53 -25.13 16.45
C ASN A 297 -3.74 -25.99 15.19
N SER A 298 -4.97 -26.21 14.76
CA SER A 298 -5.16 -26.75 13.42
C SER A 298 -4.59 -25.77 12.40
N SER A 299 -3.83 -26.27 11.41
CA SER A 299 -3.38 -25.49 10.25
C SER A 299 -4.54 -24.75 9.58
N LYS A 300 -5.74 -25.34 9.61
CA LYS A 300 -7.00 -24.72 9.15
C LYS A 300 -7.37 -23.47 9.95
N MET A 301 -7.30 -23.52 11.27
CA MET A 301 -7.66 -22.38 12.13
C MET A 301 -6.68 -21.21 11.95
N ARG A 302 -5.37 -21.48 11.85
CA ARG A 302 -4.37 -20.44 11.56
C ARG A 302 -4.61 -19.77 10.22
N PHE A 303 -4.99 -20.56 9.22
CA PHE A 303 -5.32 -20.05 7.91
C PHE A 303 -6.59 -19.19 7.95
N LEU A 304 -7.65 -19.63 8.64
CA LEU A 304 -8.86 -18.83 8.85
C LEU A 304 -8.57 -17.52 9.58
N LEU A 305 -7.74 -17.54 10.63
CA LEU A 305 -7.33 -16.34 11.35
C LEU A 305 -6.53 -15.38 10.46
N LEU A 306 -5.64 -15.90 9.61
CA LEU A 306 -4.91 -15.08 8.64
C LEU A 306 -5.89 -14.39 7.69
N THR A 307 -6.80 -15.17 7.09
CA THR A 307 -7.81 -14.67 6.15
C THR A 307 -8.72 -13.64 6.81
N MET A 308 -9.16 -13.88 8.05
CA MET A 308 -9.96 -12.91 8.80
C MET A 308 -9.19 -11.61 9.06
N GLY A 309 -7.92 -11.72 9.46
CA GLY A 309 -7.05 -10.57 9.67
C GLY A 309 -6.91 -9.69 8.42
N GLU A 310 -6.73 -10.33 7.26
CA GLU A 310 -6.64 -9.65 5.96
C GLU A 310 -7.97 -9.05 5.50
N ILE A 311 -9.09 -9.77 5.67
CA ILE A 311 -10.42 -9.23 5.33
C ILE A 311 -10.73 -8.00 6.18
N LEU A 312 -10.48 -8.05 7.49
CA LEU A 312 -10.68 -6.91 8.37
C LEU A 312 -9.80 -5.72 7.97
N HIS A 313 -8.55 -5.99 7.57
CA HIS A 313 -7.62 -4.97 7.09
C HIS A 313 -8.14 -4.28 5.81
N ILE A 314 -8.59 -5.06 4.83
CA ILE A 314 -9.15 -4.56 3.57
C ILE A 314 -10.48 -3.83 3.79
N TYR A 315 -11.32 -4.31 4.72
CA TYR A 315 -12.63 -3.75 4.99
C TYR A 315 -12.58 -2.38 5.69
N ARG A 316 -11.53 -2.14 6.49
CA ARG A 316 -11.43 -0.97 7.37
C ARG A 316 -11.57 0.39 6.65
N PRO A 317 -10.86 0.68 5.53
CA PRO A 317 -11.01 1.97 4.83
C PRO A 317 -12.43 2.20 4.33
N TYR A 318 -13.02 1.18 3.70
CA TYR A 318 -14.40 1.24 3.21
C TYR A 318 -15.41 1.45 4.35
N TYR A 319 -15.27 0.73 5.46
CA TYR A 319 -16.11 0.90 6.64
C TYR A 319 -16.08 2.34 7.17
N TYR A 320 -14.87 2.91 7.28
CA TYR A 320 -14.69 4.25 7.80
C TYR A 320 -15.38 5.29 6.93
N VAL A 321 -15.10 5.31 5.62
CA VAL A 321 -15.66 6.30 4.68
C VAL A 321 -17.17 6.13 4.52
N SER A 322 -17.67 4.89 4.48
CA SER A 322 -19.11 4.65 4.40
C SER A 322 -19.84 5.08 5.66
N SER A 323 -19.26 4.88 6.84
CA SER A 323 -19.87 5.28 8.11
C SER A 323 -19.75 6.79 8.34
N SER A 324 -18.67 7.43 7.89
CA SER A 324 -18.54 8.89 7.99
C SER A 324 -19.58 9.59 7.12
N LEU A 325 -19.84 9.10 5.90
CA LEU A 325 -20.91 9.61 5.05
C LEU A 325 -22.29 9.52 5.71
N GLN A 326 -22.58 8.41 6.40
CA GLN A 326 -23.84 8.24 7.14
C GLN A 326 -23.96 9.19 8.34
N ILE A 327 -22.87 9.42 9.06
CA ILE A 327 -22.86 10.30 10.24
C ILE A 327 -23.02 11.77 9.81
N GLU A 328 -22.31 12.19 8.77
CA GLU A 328 -22.30 13.56 8.28
C GLU A 328 -23.65 13.97 7.69
N GLY A 329 -24.39 13.02 7.10
CA GLY A 329 -25.76 13.25 6.63
C GLY A 329 -26.80 13.46 7.74
N ASP A 330 -26.50 13.10 9.00
CA ASP A 330 -27.39 13.28 10.15
C ASP A 330 -26.82 14.37 11.07
N TYR A 331 -26.94 15.63 10.62
CA TYR A 331 -26.46 16.88 11.23
C TYR A 331 -27.16 17.20 12.57
N LYS A 332 -27.17 16.25 13.51
CA LYS A 332 -27.71 16.42 14.86
C LYS A 332 -26.59 16.65 15.86
N GLU A 333 -26.92 17.34 16.96
CA GLU A 333 -26.04 17.71 18.07
C GLU A 333 -25.19 16.54 18.63
N ASN A 334 -25.64 15.30 18.44
CA ASN A 334 -24.93 14.08 18.82
C ASN A 334 -23.75 13.68 17.90
N SER A 335 -23.34 14.51 16.95
CA SER A 335 -22.26 14.22 15.99
C SER A 335 -20.93 13.84 16.67
N LYS A 336 -20.53 14.54 17.76
CA LYS A 336 -19.29 14.23 18.49
C LYS A 336 -19.26 12.80 19.04
N GLN A 337 -20.36 12.35 19.63
CA GLN A 337 -20.46 10.98 20.17
C GLN A 337 -20.46 9.94 19.05
N LYS A 338 -21.14 10.22 17.93
CA LYS A 338 -21.13 9.32 16.76
C LYS A 338 -19.74 9.19 16.15
N MET A 339 -19.00 10.30 16.02
CA MET A 339 -17.62 10.31 15.54
C MET A 339 -16.69 9.53 16.47
N LEU A 340 -16.83 9.68 17.79
CA LEU A 340 -16.08 8.87 18.76
C LEU A 340 -16.40 7.38 18.62
N LYS A 341 -17.68 7.01 18.46
CA LYS A 341 -18.09 5.61 18.24
C LYS A 341 -17.51 5.05 16.94
N LEU A 342 -17.50 5.83 15.86
CA LEU A 342 -16.88 5.45 14.58
C LEU A 342 -15.37 5.22 14.75
N TRP A 343 -14.69 6.15 15.42
CA TRP A 343 -13.27 6.04 15.71
C TRP A 343 -12.95 4.78 16.51
N LEU A 344 -13.70 4.51 17.59
CA LEU A 344 -13.53 3.31 18.42
C LEU A 344 -13.75 2.03 17.62
N ARG A 345 -14.80 1.96 16.80
CA ARG A 345 -15.06 0.79 15.95
C ARG A 345 -13.95 0.55 14.94
N SER A 346 -13.47 1.62 14.29
CA SER A 346 -12.35 1.54 13.35
C SER A 346 -11.07 1.07 14.04
N LEU A 347 -10.77 1.57 15.25
CA LEU A 347 -9.64 1.11 16.05
C LEU A 347 -9.78 -0.36 16.43
N CYS A 348 -10.97 -0.81 16.84
CA CYS A 348 -11.23 -2.21 17.14
C CYS A 348 -10.99 -3.12 15.92
N ILE A 349 -11.42 -2.72 14.72
CA ILE A 349 -11.17 -3.49 13.49
C ILE A 349 -9.66 -3.65 13.26
N ASP A 350 -8.87 -2.59 13.43
CA ASP A 350 -7.42 -2.64 13.24
C ASP A 350 -6.71 -3.48 14.30
N ILE A 351 -7.11 -3.37 15.57
CA ILE A 351 -6.57 -4.20 16.65
C ILE A 351 -6.89 -5.67 16.38
N LEU A 352 -8.14 -5.99 16.05
CA LEU A 352 -8.56 -7.36 15.74
C LEU A 352 -7.82 -7.91 14.52
N SER A 353 -7.72 -7.12 13.44
CA SER A 353 -6.94 -7.47 12.26
C SER A 353 -5.49 -7.80 12.62
N HIS A 354 -4.83 -6.92 13.39
CA HIS A 354 -3.45 -7.11 13.82
C HIS A 354 -3.27 -8.36 14.70
N GLN A 355 -4.18 -8.59 15.67
CA GLN A 355 -4.11 -9.76 16.55
C GLN A 355 -4.36 -11.06 15.77
N CYS A 356 -5.37 -11.10 14.90
CA CYS A 356 -5.65 -12.27 14.06
C CYS A 356 -4.44 -12.64 13.20
N THR A 357 -3.82 -11.67 12.54
CA THR A 357 -2.63 -11.89 11.72
C THR A 357 -1.42 -12.29 12.57
N LYS A 358 -1.20 -11.65 13.73
CA LYS A 358 -0.08 -11.99 14.63
C LYS A 358 -0.20 -13.42 15.18
N ILE A 359 -1.38 -13.79 15.69
CA ILE A 359 -1.65 -15.13 16.23
C ILE A 359 -1.48 -16.19 15.15
N SER A 360 -1.93 -15.92 13.93
CA SER A 360 -1.75 -16.80 12.77
C SER A 360 -0.27 -17.08 12.45
N LYS A 361 0.60 -16.08 12.65
CA LYS A 361 2.05 -16.15 12.34
C LYS A 361 2.92 -16.68 13.49
N THR A 362 2.41 -16.71 14.71
CA THR A 362 3.11 -17.34 15.84
C THR A 362 2.85 -18.83 15.86
N MET A 363 3.92 -19.63 15.88
CA MET A 363 3.86 -21.08 16.03
C MET A 363 4.46 -21.50 17.36
N LEU A 364 3.76 -22.37 18.09
CA LEU A 364 4.34 -23.05 19.25
C LEU A 364 5.15 -24.25 18.75
N VAL A 365 6.45 -24.27 19.01
CA VAL A 365 7.35 -25.40 18.73
C VAL A 365 7.88 -25.91 20.06
N GLY A 366 7.26 -26.96 20.60
CA GLY A 366 7.50 -27.40 21.97
C GLY A 366 6.96 -26.41 22.99
N HIS A 367 7.83 -25.85 23.84
CA HIS A 367 7.48 -24.79 24.80
C HIS A 367 7.83 -23.37 24.32
N ASP A 368 8.47 -23.25 23.15
CA ASP A 368 8.95 -21.97 22.64
C ASP A 368 7.98 -21.41 21.58
N ILE A 369 7.67 -20.11 21.68
CA ILE A 369 6.90 -19.39 20.66
C ILE A 369 7.89 -18.91 19.59
N VAL A 370 7.78 -19.50 18.40
CA VAL A 370 8.57 -19.15 17.22
C VAL A 370 7.72 -18.32 16.28
N ASP A 371 8.21 -17.15 15.93
CA ASP A 371 7.63 -16.31 14.89
C ASP A 371 8.10 -16.80 13.52
N VAL A 372 7.16 -17.30 12.70
CA VAL A 372 7.42 -17.87 11.36
C VAL A 372 7.20 -16.82 10.25
N SER A 373 6.99 -15.54 10.61
CA SER A 373 6.79 -14.47 9.64
C SER A 373 8.06 -14.19 8.81
N SER A 374 7.87 -14.02 7.49
CA SER A 374 8.91 -13.52 6.60
C SER A 374 9.30 -12.08 6.94
N HIS A 375 10.46 -11.61 6.48
CA HIS A 375 10.88 -10.23 6.71
C HIS A 375 9.84 -9.21 6.22
N SER A 376 9.23 -9.45 5.05
CA SER A 376 8.23 -8.53 4.51
C SER A 376 6.93 -8.52 5.33
N THR A 377 6.50 -9.71 5.79
CA THR A 377 5.40 -9.86 6.77
C THR A 377 5.67 -9.07 8.06
N LYS A 378 6.92 -9.05 8.55
CA LYS A 378 7.30 -8.27 9.75
C LYS A 378 7.24 -6.77 9.50
N ASN A 379 7.73 -6.31 8.35
CA ASN A 379 7.64 -4.91 7.96
C ASN A 379 6.18 -4.46 7.88
N GLU A 380 5.32 -5.25 7.24
CA GLU A 380 3.89 -4.95 7.15
C GLU A 380 3.21 -4.93 8.54
N LEU A 381 3.51 -5.90 9.41
CA LEU A 381 3.02 -5.87 10.80
C LEU A 381 3.51 -4.64 11.57
N TYR A 382 4.74 -4.18 11.31
CA TYR A 382 5.27 -2.94 11.86
C TYR A 382 4.53 -1.72 11.31
N HIS A 383 4.25 -1.66 10.01
CA HIS A 383 3.44 -0.61 9.40
C HIS A 383 2.03 -0.57 10.01
N ARG A 384 1.36 -1.71 10.17
CA ARG A 384 0.04 -1.78 10.85
C ARG A 384 0.12 -1.29 12.30
N LYS A 385 1.20 -1.61 13.02
CA LYS A 385 1.43 -1.09 14.37
C LYS A 385 1.65 0.43 14.39
N MET A 386 2.39 0.97 13.43
CA MET A 386 2.57 2.42 13.27
C MET A 386 1.23 3.10 12.96
N LYS A 387 0.37 2.50 12.12
CA LYS A 387 -0.99 2.99 11.85
C LYS A 387 -1.83 3.09 13.13
N LEU A 388 -1.67 2.18 14.09
CA LEU A 388 -2.34 2.29 15.41
C LEU A 388 -1.90 3.53 16.20
N VAL A 389 -0.62 3.92 16.11
CA VAL A 389 -0.14 5.16 16.74
C VAL A 389 -0.76 6.38 16.06
N LEU A 390 -0.92 6.33 14.74
CA LEU A 390 -1.56 7.39 13.96
C LEU A 390 -3.03 7.62 14.38
N TYR A 391 -3.74 6.65 14.98
CA TYR A 391 -5.09 6.91 15.53
C TYR A 391 -5.13 8.01 16.59
N LEU A 392 -4.04 8.25 17.32
CA LEU A 392 -3.93 9.36 18.28
C LEU A 392 -3.95 10.73 17.58
N LEU A 393 -3.51 10.78 16.33
CA LEU A 393 -3.52 11.98 15.50
C LEU A 393 -4.85 12.22 14.79
N ARG A 394 -5.80 11.29 14.91
CA ARG A 394 -7.14 11.40 14.32
C ARG A 394 -8.13 12.04 15.30
N ALA A 395 -9.11 12.78 14.78
CA ALA A 395 -10.26 13.16 15.59
C ALA A 395 -11.02 11.90 16.09
N PRO A 396 -11.48 11.87 17.34
CA PRO A 396 -11.49 12.97 18.32
C PRO A 396 -10.24 13.04 19.21
N CYS A 397 -9.38 12.02 19.23
CA CYS A 397 -8.18 11.97 20.09
C CYS A 397 -7.24 13.15 19.86
N TRP A 398 -7.09 13.60 18.61
CA TRP A 398 -6.33 14.82 18.31
C TRP A 398 -6.85 16.02 19.08
N ASN A 399 -8.15 16.32 18.97
CA ASN A 399 -8.75 17.49 19.61
C ASN A 399 -8.70 17.43 21.14
N ILE A 400 -8.82 16.22 21.71
CA ILE A 400 -8.90 16.04 23.16
C ILE A 400 -7.51 16.00 23.80
N ALA A 401 -6.57 15.27 23.21
CA ALA A 401 -5.30 14.94 23.84
C ALA A 401 -4.10 15.47 23.05
N THR A 402 -4.02 15.17 21.75
CA THR A 402 -2.78 15.42 21.02
C THR A 402 -2.54 16.90 20.72
N GLN A 403 -3.57 17.64 20.30
CA GLN A 403 -3.49 19.07 20.04
C GLN A 403 -3.02 19.87 21.27
N PRO A 404 -3.66 19.75 22.46
CA PRO A 404 -3.20 20.52 23.62
C PRO A 404 -1.80 20.12 24.07
N VAL A 405 -1.38 18.86 23.85
CA VAL A 405 0.00 18.43 24.10
C VAL A 405 0.96 19.07 23.09
N ALA A 406 0.62 19.06 21.80
CA ALA A 406 1.43 19.67 20.74
C ALA A 406 1.57 21.19 20.95
N GLU A 407 0.50 21.87 21.32
CA GLU A 407 0.52 23.31 21.66
C GLU A 407 1.40 23.59 22.88
N LYS A 408 1.34 22.77 23.94
CA LYS A 408 2.24 22.88 25.09
C LYS A 408 3.70 22.64 24.72
N VAL A 409 3.98 21.64 23.89
CA VAL A 409 5.34 21.37 23.37
C VAL A 409 5.84 22.52 22.51
N ALA A 410 4.98 23.11 21.68
CA ALA A 410 5.31 24.30 20.89
C ALA A 410 5.64 25.50 21.78
N ILE A 411 4.87 25.73 22.87
CA ILE A 411 5.18 26.76 23.86
C ILE A 411 6.53 26.51 24.54
N VAL A 412 6.86 25.25 24.88
CA VAL A 412 8.17 24.90 25.44
C VAL A 412 9.29 25.15 24.41
N GLY A 413 9.07 24.78 23.15
CA GLY A 413 10.00 25.02 22.06
C GLY A 413 10.32 26.50 21.85
N ASN A 414 9.36 27.39 22.11
CA ASN A 414 9.55 28.85 21.99
C ASN A 414 10.58 29.44 22.97
N TYR A 415 10.95 28.73 24.04
CA TYR A 415 11.99 29.19 24.97
C TYR A 415 13.41 29.01 24.42
N ILE A 416 13.59 28.26 23.33
CA ILE A 416 14.89 28.11 22.68
C ILE A 416 15.15 29.38 21.86
N PRO A 417 16.16 30.20 22.21
CA PRO A 417 16.43 31.44 21.50
C PRO A 417 16.80 31.14 20.04
N ILE A 418 16.43 32.06 19.13
CA ILE A 418 16.72 32.07 17.68
C ILE A 418 15.96 31.01 16.86
N ILE A 419 15.94 29.75 17.29
CA ILE A 419 15.39 28.63 16.47
C ILE A 419 14.00 28.20 16.95
N GLY A 420 13.66 28.43 18.22
CA GLY A 420 12.47 27.87 18.85
C GLY A 420 11.15 28.20 18.17
N LYS A 421 10.87 29.49 17.97
CA LYS A 421 9.62 29.99 17.37
C LYS A 421 9.38 29.48 15.94
N PRO A 422 10.30 29.68 14.98
CA PRO A 422 10.07 29.21 13.61
C PRO A 422 9.98 27.68 13.54
N LEU A 423 10.77 26.95 14.34
CA LEU A 423 10.70 25.50 14.39
C LEU A 423 9.38 25.00 14.97
N ALA A 424 8.89 25.60 16.06
CA ALA A 424 7.62 25.22 16.69
C ALA A 424 6.44 25.50 15.76
N GLN A 425 6.43 26.63 15.07
CA GLN A 425 5.42 26.94 14.06
C GLN A 425 5.47 25.96 12.90
N TYR A 426 6.66 25.69 12.36
CA TYR A 426 6.86 24.70 11.30
C TYR A 426 6.37 23.31 11.73
N LEU A 427 6.70 22.86 12.94
CA LEU A 427 6.24 21.56 13.47
C LEU A 427 4.72 21.52 13.61
N MET A 428 4.08 22.58 14.09
CA MET A 428 2.62 22.66 14.16
C MET A 428 1.97 22.67 12.77
N ASP A 429 2.57 23.37 11.81
CA ASP A 429 2.09 23.38 10.42
C ASP A 429 2.25 22.00 9.78
N VAL A 430 3.37 21.32 10.00
CA VAL A 430 3.59 19.94 9.56
C VAL A 430 2.59 18.99 10.22
N LEU A 431 2.36 19.10 11.52
CA LEU A 431 1.36 18.26 12.22
C LEU A 431 -0.05 18.52 11.70
N ASN A 432 -0.43 19.78 11.47
CA ASN A 432 -1.73 20.16 10.92
C ASN A 432 -1.87 19.70 9.46
N TYR A 433 -0.79 19.80 8.67
CA TYR A 433 -0.73 19.29 7.31
C TYR A 433 -0.91 17.77 7.29
N TRP A 434 -0.16 17.04 8.11
CA TRP A 434 -0.30 15.59 8.26
C TRP A 434 -1.72 15.24 8.69
N ARG A 435 -2.26 15.92 9.71
CA ARG A 435 -3.64 15.77 10.18
C ARG A 435 -4.66 15.92 9.04
N GLN A 436 -4.50 16.95 8.21
CA GLN A 436 -5.49 17.28 7.19
C GLN A 436 -5.39 16.38 5.96
N TRP A 437 -4.18 16.03 5.53
CA TRP A 437 -3.95 15.31 4.28
C TRP A 437 -3.78 13.80 4.48
N HIS A 438 -2.95 13.35 5.43
CA HIS A 438 -2.68 11.92 5.60
C HIS A 438 -3.84 11.16 6.26
N PHE A 439 -4.63 11.79 7.15
CA PHE A 439 -5.69 11.07 7.88
C PHE A 439 -7.01 10.90 7.13
N MET A 440 -7.24 11.71 6.09
CA MET A 440 -8.35 11.48 5.16
C MET A 440 -7.96 10.50 4.06
N LEU A 441 -6.68 10.47 3.64
CA LEU A 441 -6.18 9.70 2.50
C LEU A 441 -5.53 8.34 2.83
N GLU A 442 -5.40 7.95 4.11
CA GLU A 442 -4.82 6.65 4.51
C GLU A 442 -5.71 5.41 4.23
N SER A 443 -6.66 5.53 3.31
CA SER A 443 -7.19 4.37 2.58
C SER A 443 -6.21 3.81 1.54
N LYS A 444 -5.08 4.48 1.32
CA LYS A 444 -3.95 4.02 0.50
C LYS A 444 -3.15 2.90 1.19
#